data_AF-A0A2L0EMC7-F1
#
_entry.id   AF-A0A2L0EMC7-F1
#
_cell.length_a   1.000
_cell.length_b   1.000
_cell.length_c   1.000
_cell.angle_alpha   90.00
_cell.angle_beta   90.00
_cell.angle_gamma   90.00
#
_symmetry.space_group_name_H-M   'P 1'
#
loop_
_entity.id
_entity.type
_entity.pdbx_description
1 polymer ?
#
loop_
_entity_poly.entity_id
_entity_poly.type
_entity_poly.pdbx_seq_one_letter_code
_entity_poly.pdbx_strand_id
1 'polypeptide(L)'
;MRNPNALVPTLEDGDFVLWESNVIVRYLCAKHAARGLYPEDLRTRFDAERWMDWQQTTLNGAGRDAFIQLVRTPAEKRNAQAIAASVAATEPLLTLLDTHLAERPYMAGERLTMADIPIACEMHRWWGLRRHAARLRALHRPAGGEAGPFWTSSRRLWSEGGPFDA
;
A
#
# COMPACT_ATOMS: atom_id res chain seq x y z
N MET A 1 22.34 17.03 9.63
CA MET A 1 21.13 16.20 9.40
C MET A 1 21.01 15.98 7.90
N ARG A 2 20.96 14.73 7.43
CA ARG A 2 21.05 14.42 5.98
C ARG A 2 19.73 14.52 5.22
N ASN A 3 18.60 14.34 5.90
CA ASN A 3 17.27 14.66 5.38
C ASN A 3 16.69 15.85 6.18
N PRO A 4 16.47 17.03 5.56
CA PRO A 4 15.94 18.19 6.27
C PRO A 4 14.52 17.98 6.81
N ASN A 5 13.75 17.02 6.28
CA ASN A 5 12.39 16.71 6.71
C ASN A 5 12.34 15.86 8.00
N ALA A 6 13.48 15.35 8.49
CA ALA A 6 13.55 14.45 9.65
C ALA A 6 12.69 13.17 9.52
N LEU A 7 12.46 12.71 8.29
CA LEU A 7 11.69 11.50 7.99
C LEU A 7 12.60 10.39 7.46
N VAL A 8 12.13 9.15 7.61
CA VAL A 8 12.68 7.98 6.92
C VAL A 8 11.82 7.64 5.71
N PRO A 9 12.38 7.04 4.65
CA PRO A 9 13.78 6.63 4.47
C PRO A 9 14.73 7.73 3.96
N THR A 10 16.03 7.49 4.09
CA THR A 10 17.11 8.26 3.45
C THR A 10 18.16 7.29 2.93
N LEU A 11 18.54 7.42 1.66
CA LEU A 11 19.56 6.64 0.97
C LEU A 11 20.85 7.45 0.88
N GLU A 12 21.98 6.78 1.10
CA GLU A 12 23.32 7.31 0.84
C GLU A 12 24.00 6.40 -0.19
N ASP A 13 24.48 6.99 -1.28
CA ASP A 13 25.16 6.30 -2.36
C ASP A 13 26.44 7.06 -2.74
N GLY A 14 27.53 6.72 -2.04
CA GLY A 14 28.74 7.56 -2.03
C GLY A 14 28.45 8.93 -1.44
N ASP A 15 28.79 9.99 -2.19
CA ASP A 15 28.53 11.38 -1.79
C ASP A 15 27.09 11.85 -2.10
N PHE A 16 26.28 11.01 -2.77
CA PHE A 16 24.90 11.33 -3.11
C PHE A 16 23.96 10.94 -1.96
N VAL A 17 23.18 11.92 -1.48
CA VAL A 17 22.16 11.72 -0.46
C VAL A 17 20.79 11.93 -1.08
N LEU A 18 19.90 10.95 -0.94
CA LEU A 18 18.56 10.97 -1.51
C LEU A 18 17.51 10.62 -0.45
N TRP A 19 16.39 11.35 -0.46
CA TRP A 19 15.23 11.12 0.40
C TRP A 19 13.96 11.07 -0.46
N GLU A 20 12.81 10.76 0.15
CA GLU A 20 11.57 10.28 -0.46
C GLU A 20 11.61 8.81 -0.90
N SER A 21 10.71 7.99 -0.35
CA SER A 21 10.69 6.55 -0.61
C SER A 21 10.50 6.21 -2.09
N ASN A 22 9.54 6.86 -2.77
CA ASN A 22 9.25 6.56 -4.16
C ASN A 22 10.38 7.04 -5.08
N VAL A 23 11.04 8.15 -4.74
CA VAL A 23 12.22 8.63 -5.49
C VAL A 23 13.40 7.69 -5.31
N ILE A 24 13.63 7.17 -4.10
CA ILE A 24 14.65 6.16 -3.82
C ILE A 24 14.39 4.87 -4.64
N VAL A 25 13.14 4.39 -4.67
CA VAL A 25 12.77 3.22 -5.49
C VAL A 25 13.08 3.47 -6.97
N ARG A 26 12.67 4.62 -7.52
CA ARG A 26 12.97 4.99 -8.91
C ARG A 26 14.48 5.01 -9.18
N TYR A 27 15.25 5.63 -8.28
CA TYR A 27 16.70 5.72 -8.39
C TYR A 27 17.35 4.33 -8.43
N LEU A 28 16.99 3.45 -7.49
CA LEU A 28 17.56 2.10 -7.42
C LEU A 28 17.17 1.26 -8.65
N CYS A 29 15.91 1.35 -9.10
CA CYS A 29 15.46 0.67 -10.31
C CYS A 29 16.19 1.20 -11.56
N ALA A 30 16.34 2.51 -11.70
CA ALA A 30 17.05 3.12 -12.82
C ALA A 30 18.55 2.77 -12.82
N LYS A 31 19.18 2.73 -11.63
CA LYS A 31 20.62 2.47 -11.47
C LYS A 31 20.99 1.00 -11.63
N HIS A 32 20.18 0.09 -11.09
CA HIS A 32 20.56 -1.33 -10.96
C HIS A 32 19.71 -2.29 -11.79
N ALA A 33 18.48 -1.93 -12.15
CA ALA A 33 17.53 -2.83 -12.80
C ALA A 33 17.35 -2.48 -14.28
N ALA A 34 18.45 -2.54 -15.04
CA ALA A 34 18.48 -2.21 -16.46
C ALA A 34 17.26 -2.79 -17.21
N ARG A 35 16.41 -1.87 -17.72
CA ARG A 35 15.25 -2.10 -18.61
C ARG A 35 14.05 -2.87 -18.06
N GLY A 36 14.16 -3.52 -16.90
CA GLY A 36 13.07 -4.31 -16.33
C GLY A 36 12.12 -3.48 -15.47
N LEU A 37 12.61 -3.05 -14.31
CA LEU A 37 11.77 -2.38 -13.31
C LEU A 37 11.57 -0.89 -13.61
N TYR A 38 12.46 -0.28 -14.40
CA TYR A 38 12.35 1.11 -14.85
C TYR A 38 12.27 1.14 -16.39
N PRO A 39 11.05 1.15 -16.97
CA PRO A 39 10.88 1.09 -18.42
C PRO A 39 11.50 2.30 -19.16
N GLU A 40 12.09 2.05 -20.33
CA GLU A 40 12.60 3.12 -21.22
C GLU A 40 11.50 3.72 -22.10
N ASP A 41 10.50 2.92 -22.49
CA ASP A 41 9.35 3.41 -23.25
C ASP A 41 8.57 4.46 -22.44
N LEU A 42 8.38 5.63 -23.04
CA LEU A 42 7.78 6.78 -22.37
C LEU A 42 6.36 6.46 -21.86
N ARG A 43 5.55 5.76 -22.65
CA ARG A 43 4.17 5.49 -22.27
C ARG A 43 4.11 4.55 -21.08
N THR A 44 4.83 3.43 -21.12
CA THR A 44 4.86 2.47 -20.01
C THR A 44 5.49 3.08 -18.76
N ARG A 45 6.58 3.85 -18.92
CA ARG A 45 7.23 4.53 -17.78
C ARG A 45 6.28 5.49 -17.09
N PHE A 46 5.66 6.40 -17.83
CA PHE A 46 4.79 7.41 -17.21
C PHE A 46 3.46 6.82 -16.71
N ASP A 47 3.02 5.68 -17.24
CA ASP A 47 1.93 4.91 -16.64
C ASP A 47 2.32 4.35 -15.26
N ALA A 48 3.52 3.76 -15.13
CA ALA A 48 4.05 3.31 -13.84
C ALA A 48 4.25 4.48 -12.86
N GLU A 49 4.82 5.61 -13.33
CA GLU A 49 5.03 6.81 -12.50
C GLU A 49 3.71 7.31 -11.90
N ARG A 50 2.62 7.34 -12.69
CA ARG A 50 1.29 7.74 -12.23
C ARG A 50 0.81 6.90 -11.05
N TRP A 51 1.02 5.58 -11.07
CA TRP A 51 0.59 4.70 -9.99
C TRP A 51 1.43 4.88 -8.72
N MET A 52 2.74 5.16 -8.84
CA MET A 52 3.56 5.50 -7.68
C MET A 52 3.10 6.80 -7.02
N ASP A 53 2.80 7.83 -7.82
CA ASP A 53 2.36 9.12 -7.28
C ASP A 53 0.93 9.05 -6.74
N TRP A 54 0.03 8.31 -7.40
CA TRP A 54 -1.31 8.04 -6.90
C TRP A 54 -1.26 7.28 -5.57
N GLN A 55 -0.38 6.29 -5.45
CA GLN A 55 -0.17 5.58 -4.18
C GLN A 55 0.21 6.56 -3.06
N GLN A 56 1.21 7.42 -3.30
CA GLN A 56 1.74 8.32 -2.29
C GLN A 56 0.74 9.41 -1.88
N THR A 57 0.03 9.98 -2.85
CA THR A 57 -0.83 11.16 -2.64
C THR A 57 -2.27 10.82 -2.31
N THR A 58 -2.77 9.67 -2.76
CA THR A 58 -4.18 9.28 -2.63
C THR A 58 -4.33 8.09 -1.70
N LEU A 59 -3.73 6.94 -2.04
CA LEU A 59 -3.96 5.70 -1.30
C LEU A 59 -3.36 5.73 0.12
N ASN A 60 -2.13 6.22 0.27
CA ASN A 60 -1.47 6.32 1.56
C ASN A 60 -2.26 7.24 2.52
N GLY A 61 -2.68 8.41 2.01
CA GLY A 61 -3.46 9.37 2.76
C GLY A 61 -4.79 8.79 3.25
N ALA A 62 -5.55 8.13 2.38
CA ALA A 62 -6.84 7.55 2.71
C ALA A 62 -6.75 6.52 3.86
N GLY A 63 -5.72 5.65 3.84
CA GLY A 63 -5.58 4.58 4.82
C GLY A 63 -4.77 4.92 6.07
N ARG A 64 -4.22 6.14 6.17
CA ARG A 64 -3.27 6.53 7.24
C ARG A 64 -3.89 6.39 8.63
N ASP A 65 -5.07 6.95 8.84
CA ASP A 65 -5.69 7.03 10.16
C ASP A 65 -6.09 5.65 10.67
N ALA A 66 -6.66 4.78 9.82
CA ALA A 66 -6.94 3.40 10.21
C ALA A 66 -5.67 2.68 10.68
N PHE A 67 -4.52 2.91 10.04
CA PHE A 67 -3.25 2.31 10.46
C PHE A 67 -2.74 2.84 11.78
N ILE A 68 -2.69 4.17 11.95
CA ILE A 68 -2.26 4.76 13.22
C ILE A 68 -3.15 4.26 14.35
N GLN A 69 -4.47 4.34 14.18
CA GLN A 69 -5.44 3.97 15.21
C GLN A 69 -5.39 2.47 15.56
N LEU A 70 -5.28 1.59 14.57
CA LEU A 70 -5.32 0.15 14.83
C LEU A 70 -3.96 -0.43 15.25
N VAL A 71 -2.84 0.13 14.78
CA VAL A 71 -1.50 -0.46 14.98
C VAL A 71 -0.65 0.31 15.99
N ARG A 72 -0.79 1.65 16.04
CA ARG A 72 0.09 2.53 16.83
C ARG A 72 -0.61 3.15 18.04
N THR A 73 -1.94 3.17 18.07
CA THR A 73 -2.73 3.72 19.17
C THR A 73 -3.23 2.61 20.12
N PRO A 74 -2.99 2.73 21.44
CA PRO A 74 -3.56 1.84 22.45
C PRO A 74 -5.09 1.75 22.35
N ALA A 75 -5.66 0.59 22.64
CA ALA A 75 -7.07 0.28 22.38
C ALA A 75 -8.05 1.29 23.01
N GLU A 76 -7.76 1.71 24.23
CA GLU A 76 -8.53 2.66 25.03
C GLU A 76 -8.47 4.12 24.53
N LYS A 77 -7.52 4.44 23.63
CA LYS A 77 -7.36 5.77 23.02
C LYS A 77 -7.81 5.83 21.57
N ARG A 78 -8.35 4.74 21.03
CA ARG A 78 -8.73 4.66 19.62
C ARG A 78 -9.96 5.51 19.33
N ASN A 79 -9.93 6.20 18.20
CA ASN A 79 -11.08 6.90 17.65
C ASN A 79 -11.78 6.03 16.60
N ALA A 80 -12.92 5.45 16.98
CA ALA A 80 -13.71 4.59 16.10
C ALA A 80 -14.21 5.30 14.83
N GLN A 81 -14.55 6.59 14.92
CA GLN A 81 -15.02 7.38 13.79
C GLN A 81 -13.89 7.65 12.79
N ALA A 82 -12.68 7.95 13.26
CA ALA A 82 -11.51 8.14 12.40
C ALA A 82 -11.13 6.86 11.66
N ILE A 83 -11.20 5.70 12.35
CA ILE A 83 -11.00 4.39 11.71
C ILE A 83 -12.06 4.17 10.63
N ALA A 84 -13.34 4.42 10.95
CA ALA A 84 -14.45 4.22 10.01
C ALA A 84 -14.31 5.08 8.76
N ALA A 85 -13.99 6.37 8.92
CA ALA A 85 -13.79 7.30 7.81
C ALA A 85 -12.60 6.89 6.93
N SER A 86 -11.48 6.49 7.53
CA SER A 86 -10.28 6.06 6.78
C SER A 86 -10.53 4.79 5.97
N VAL A 87 -11.24 3.81 6.53
CA VAL A 87 -11.62 2.60 5.79
C VAL A 87 -12.58 2.93 4.67
N ALA A 88 -13.63 3.73 4.94
CA ALA A 88 -14.59 4.13 3.92
C ALA A 88 -13.94 4.92 2.76
N ALA A 89 -12.89 5.70 3.04
CA ALA A 89 -12.09 6.37 2.02
C ALA A 89 -11.16 5.41 1.25
N THR A 90 -10.68 4.35 1.90
CA THR A 90 -9.72 3.40 1.30
C THR A 90 -10.42 2.36 0.42
N GLU A 91 -11.57 1.84 0.83
CA GLU A 91 -12.26 0.74 0.14
C GLU A 91 -12.53 1.02 -1.35
N PRO A 92 -13.04 2.20 -1.78
CA PRO A 92 -13.24 2.49 -3.19
C PRO A 92 -11.94 2.51 -4.00
N LEU A 93 -10.83 2.94 -3.40
CA LEU A 93 -9.50 2.94 -4.04
C LEU A 93 -8.99 1.52 -4.25
N LEU A 94 -9.30 0.61 -3.33
CA LEU A 94 -8.98 -0.81 -3.49
C LEU A 94 -9.86 -1.49 -4.53
N THR A 95 -11.13 -1.10 -4.64
CA THR A 95 -11.99 -1.55 -5.75
C THR A 95 -11.44 -1.08 -7.10
N LEU A 96 -10.91 0.14 -7.19
CA LEU A 96 -10.24 0.64 -8.39
C LEU A 96 -9.01 -0.21 -8.73
N LEU A 97 -8.16 -0.55 -7.75
CA LEU A 97 -7.02 -1.45 -7.96
C LEU A 97 -7.46 -2.86 -8.39
N ASP A 98 -8.49 -3.42 -7.75
CA ASP A 98 -9.06 -4.74 -8.09
C ASP A 98 -9.55 -4.76 -9.53
N THR A 99 -10.20 -3.69 -9.98
CA THR A 99 -10.68 -3.56 -11.36
C THR A 99 -9.51 -3.41 -12.33
N HIS A 100 -8.50 -2.59 -11.99
CA HIS A 100 -7.33 -2.37 -12.84
C HIS A 100 -6.52 -3.65 -13.07
N LEU A 101 -6.30 -4.42 -11.99
CA LEU A 101 -5.52 -5.66 -11.98
C LEU A 101 -6.33 -6.90 -12.39
N ALA A 102 -7.65 -6.82 -12.52
CA ALA A 102 -8.45 -7.91 -13.06
C ALA A 102 -8.09 -8.23 -14.53
N GLU A 103 -7.58 -7.24 -15.26
CA GLU A 103 -7.21 -7.36 -16.68
C GLU A 103 -5.69 -7.33 -16.91
N ARG A 104 -4.90 -7.12 -15.84
CA ARG A 104 -3.45 -6.84 -15.95
C ARG A 104 -2.70 -7.59 -14.85
N PRO A 105 -1.63 -8.32 -15.16
CA PRO A 105 -0.85 -9.00 -14.13
C PRO A 105 -0.08 -8.01 -13.23
N TYR A 106 0.26 -6.83 -13.73
CA TYR A 106 1.03 -5.79 -13.00
C TYR A 106 0.47 -4.39 -13.27
N MET A 107 0.89 -3.42 -12.44
CA MET A 107 0.36 -2.05 -12.46
C MET A 107 0.51 -1.34 -13.80
N ALA A 108 1.61 -1.58 -14.52
CA ALA A 108 1.91 -0.96 -15.81
C ALA A 108 1.80 -1.93 -17.00
N GLY A 109 1.06 -3.04 -16.85
CA GLY A 109 0.79 -4.00 -17.92
C GLY A 109 1.37 -5.39 -17.65
N GLU A 110 2.10 -5.94 -18.62
CA GLU A 110 2.52 -7.35 -18.64
C GLU A 110 3.73 -7.69 -17.75
N ARG A 111 4.43 -6.68 -17.22
CA ARG A 111 5.68 -6.89 -16.47
C ARG A 111 5.67 -6.10 -15.18
N LEU A 112 6.32 -6.68 -14.17
CA LEU A 112 6.62 -6.01 -12.91
C LEU A 112 7.46 -4.76 -13.17
N THR A 113 7.06 -3.65 -12.54
CA THR A 113 7.75 -2.37 -12.60
C THR A 113 7.96 -1.80 -11.20
N MET A 114 8.65 -0.67 -11.13
CA MET A 114 8.76 0.14 -9.91
C MET A 114 7.40 0.52 -9.28
N ALA A 115 6.31 0.56 -10.05
CA ALA A 115 4.99 0.94 -9.53
C ALA A 115 4.40 -0.12 -8.60
N ASP A 116 4.71 -1.39 -8.85
CA ASP A 116 4.20 -2.51 -8.08
C ASP A 116 4.77 -2.53 -6.66
N ILE A 117 5.98 -2.02 -6.45
CA ILE A 117 6.66 -2.01 -5.14
C ILE A 117 5.87 -1.22 -4.07
N PRO A 118 5.62 0.10 -4.23
CA PRO A 118 4.87 0.85 -3.22
C PRO A 118 3.41 0.40 -3.11
N ILE A 119 2.79 -0.05 -4.21
CA ILE A 119 1.43 -0.59 -4.18
C ILE A 119 1.40 -1.87 -3.34
N ALA A 120 2.33 -2.81 -3.54
CA ALA A 120 2.42 -4.04 -2.76
C ALA A 120 2.62 -3.75 -1.25
N CYS A 121 3.42 -2.74 -0.90
CA CYS A 121 3.56 -2.31 0.49
C CYS A 121 2.23 -1.83 1.11
N GLU A 122 1.45 -1.03 0.38
CA GLU A 122 0.12 -0.59 0.85
C GLU A 122 -0.86 -1.75 0.98
N MET A 123 -0.84 -2.66 0.02
CA MET A 123 -1.70 -3.82 0.02
C MET A 123 -1.37 -4.75 1.21
N HIS A 124 -0.08 -5.03 1.44
CA HIS A 124 0.38 -5.78 2.61
C HIS A 124 -0.09 -5.14 3.93
N ARG A 125 0.05 -3.80 4.04
CA ARG A 125 -0.42 -3.03 5.20
C ARG A 125 -1.93 -3.22 5.40
N TRP A 126 -2.73 -3.11 4.34
CA TRP A 126 -4.18 -3.26 4.41
C TRP A 126 -4.62 -4.64 4.91
N TRP A 127 -4.07 -5.73 4.37
CA TRP A 127 -4.41 -7.07 4.88
C TRP A 127 -3.95 -7.29 6.31
N GLY A 128 -2.80 -6.72 6.70
CA GLY A 128 -2.36 -6.68 8.09
C GLY A 128 -3.41 -6.07 9.02
N LEU A 129 -3.97 -4.91 8.63
CA LEU A 129 -5.03 -4.24 9.38
C LEU A 129 -6.30 -5.09 9.49
N ARG A 130 -6.74 -5.70 8.39
CA ARG A 130 -7.93 -6.57 8.38
C ARG A 130 -7.77 -7.77 9.32
N ARG A 131 -6.61 -8.44 9.29
CA ARG A 131 -6.31 -9.54 10.20
C ARG A 131 -6.28 -9.09 11.67
N HIS A 132 -5.68 -7.92 11.94
CA HIS A 132 -5.64 -7.36 13.29
C HIS A 132 -7.05 -7.04 13.80
N ALA A 133 -7.87 -6.36 12.98
CA ALA A 133 -9.25 -6.04 13.32
C ALA A 133 -10.10 -7.30 13.54
N ALA A 134 -9.94 -8.33 12.70
CA ALA A 134 -10.63 -9.61 12.88
C ALA A 134 -10.24 -10.31 14.19
N ARG A 135 -8.94 -10.29 14.56
CA ARG A 135 -8.46 -10.86 15.83
C ARG A 135 -9.03 -10.13 17.05
N LEU A 136 -9.01 -8.79 17.03
CA LEU A 136 -9.61 -8.00 18.12
C LEU A 136 -11.11 -8.30 18.28
N ARG A 137 -11.84 -8.45 17.17
CA ARG A 137 -13.25 -8.86 17.21
C ARG A 137 -13.43 -10.25 17.81
N ALA A 138 -12.57 -11.21 17.48
CA ALA A 138 -12.63 -12.55 18.04
C ALA A 138 -12.39 -12.56 19.56
N LEU A 139 -11.50 -11.70 20.06
CA LEU A 139 -11.22 -11.55 21.50
C LEU A 139 -12.33 -10.83 22.27
N HIS A 140 -13.16 -10.02 21.60
CA HIS A 140 -14.21 -9.21 22.22
C HIS A 140 -15.63 -9.62 21.85
N ARG A 141 -15.85 -10.79 21.21
CA ARG A 141 -17.19 -11.27 20.85
C ARG A 141 -17.90 -11.80 22.10
N PRO A 142 -19.05 -11.24 22.53
CA PRO A 142 -19.96 -11.97 23.41
C PRO A 142 -20.56 -13.12 22.60
N ALA A 143 -20.74 -14.30 23.20
CA ALA A 143 -21.35 -15.44 22.52
C ALA A 143 -22.73 -15.06 21.94
N GLY A 144 -22.82 -14.79 20.63
CA GLY A 144 -24.11 -14.59 19.93
C GLY A 144 -24.30 -13.36 19.03
N GLY A 145 -23.31 -12.48 18.80
CA GLY A 145 -23.50 -11.29 17.93
C GLY A 145 -23.06 -11.47 16.47
N GLU A 146 -23.95 -11.14 15.51
CA GLU A 146 -23.68 -11.17 14.06
C GLU A 146 -22.61 -10.15 13.59
N ALA A 147 -22.01 -10.44 12.43
CA ALA A 147 -20.90 -9.69 11.85
C ALA A 147 -21.33 -8.33 11.31
N GLY A 148 -20.82 -7.23 11.87
CA GLY A 148 -21.02 -5.88 11.34
C GLY A 148 -20.35 -5.65 9.96
N PRO A 149 -20.91 -4.75 9.12
CA PRO A 149 -20.74 -4.72 7.65
C PRO A 149 -19.39 -4.24 7.11
N PHE A 150 -18.42 -3.95 7.98
CA PHE A 150 -17.30 -3.06 7.69
C PHE A 150 -16.10 -3.67 6.90
N TRP A 151 -16.17 -4.92 6.41
CA TRP A 151 -14.99 -5.57 5.80
C TRP A 151 -15.30 -6.61 4.70
N THR A 152 -16.35 -6.43 3.90
CA THR A 152 -16.88 -7.51 3.04
C THR A 152 -16.37 -7.58 1.60
N SER A 153 -15.59 -6.63 1.07
CA SER A 153 -15.17 -6.67 -0.35
C SER A 153 -13.67 -6.46 -0.57
N SER A 154 -12.96 -7.56 -0.88
CA SER A 154 -11.69 -7.67 -1.63
C SER A 154 -11.08 -9.03 -1.26
N ARG A 155 -11.54 -10.08 -1.94
CA ARG A 155 -11.15 -11.48 -1.68
C ARG A 155 -10.28 -12.06 -2.79
N ARG A 156 -10.06 -11.34 -3.90
CA ARG A 156 -9.70 -11.97 -5.17
C ARG A 156 -8.25 -11.77 -5.62
N LEU A 157 -7.54 -10.75 -5.14
CA LEU A 157 -6.21 -10.45 -5.69
C LEU A 157 -5.03 -11.21 -5.06
N TRP A 158 -5.12 -11.70 -3.82
CA TRP A 158 -3.95 -12.27 -3.11
C TRP A 158 -4.32 -13.31 -2.04
N SER A 159 -5.29 -14.19 -2.33
CA SER A 159 -5.51 -15.41 -1.54
C SER A 159 -4.87 -16.60 -2.27
N GLU A 160 -3.87 -17.22 -1.63
CA GLU A 160 -3.17 -18.45 -2.00
C GLU A 160 -2.81 -18.60 -3.48
N GLY A 161 -1.54 -18.30 -3.82
CA GLY A 161 -0.97 -18.56 -5.15
C GLY A 161 -0.62 -17.31 -5.96
N GLY A 162 -0.36 -16.18 -5.30
CA GLY A 162 0.08 -14.96 -5.99
C GLY A 162 1.55 -15.04 -6.41
N PRO A 163 2.01 -14.23 -7.38
CA PRO A 163 3.38 -14.26 -7.92
C PRO A 163 4.50 -13.94 -6.91
N PHE A 164 4.18 -13.69 -5.64
CA PHE A 164 5.13 -13.42 -4.55
C PHE A 164 5.12 -14.49 -3.45
N ASP A 165 4.41 -15.62 -3.64
CA ASP A 165 4.41 -16.77 -2.73
C ASP A 165 5.55 -17.78 -3.03
N ALA A 166 6.68 -17.32 -3.59
CA ALA A 166 7.87 -18.14 -3.91
C ALA A 166 9.14 -17.61 -3.23
#